data_AF-A0A256GBC0-F1
#
_entry.id   AF-A0A256GBC0-F1
#
_cell.length_a   1.000
_cell.length_b   1.000
_cell.length_c   1.000
_cell.angle_alpha   90.00
_cell.angle_beta   90.00
_cell.angle_gamma   90.00
#
_symmetry.space_group_name_H-M   'P 1'
#
loop_
_entity.id
_entity.type
_entity.pdbx_description
1 polymer ?
#
loop_
_entity_poly.entity_id
_entity_poly.type
_entity_poly.pdbx_seq_one_letter_code
_entity_poly.pdbx_strand_id
1 'polypeptide(L)'
;EANLGDGTFNATVFDANGGRFGVGSDSNVLIGIGDELRQYEYSQRLLHRARNVLAKNEGSTGRALFDGALAGGNIAMGREGDGLRQGASADFVSLDVERLPH
;
A
#
# COMPACT_ATOMS: atom_id res chain seq x y z
N GLU A 1 -1.86 12.56 5.71
CA GLU A 1 -0.75 12.10 6.55
C GLU A 1 -1.19 11.87 8.00
N ALA A 2 -0.54 10.96 8.73
CA ALA A 2 -0.88 10.73 10.14
C ALA A 2 -0.15 11.69 11.10
N ASN A 3 1.07 12.11 10.75
CA ASN A 3 1.93 13.00 11.52
C ASN A 3 1.45 14.46 11.54
N LEU A 4 0.64 14.90 10.57
CA LEU A 4 0.05 16.24 10.53
C LEU A 4 -1.36 16.32 11.15
N GLY A 5 -1.96 15.18 11.49
CA GLY A 5 -3.29 15.15 12.11
C GLY A 5 -4.46 15.36 11.15
N ASP A 6 -4.30 15.06 9.85
CA ASP A 6 -5.32 15.29 8.82
C ASP A 6 -6.59 14.44 9.01
N GLY A 7 -6.41 13.23 9.56
CA GLY A 7 -7.48 12.26 9.76
C GLY A 7 -7.24 10.92 9.06
N THR A 8 -8.29 10.12 8.95
CA THR A 8 -8.26 8.76 8.36
C THR A 8 -9.01 8.75 7.04
N PHE A 9 -8.37 8.27 5.97
CA PHE A 9 -8.98 8.16 4.64
C PHE A 9 -10.12 7.11 4.62
N ASN A 10 -11.15 7.33 3.80
CA ASN A 10 -12.28 6.41 3.62
C ASN A 10 -11.92 5.21 2.73
N ALA A 11 -10.90 4.45 3.12
CA ALA A 11 -10.26 3.44 2.29
C ALA A 11 -11.20 2.32 1.85
N THR A 12 -12.01 1.81 2.78
CA THR A 12 -12.94 0.68 2.51
C THR A 12 -14.01 1.05 1.48
N VAL A 13 -14.57 2.26 1.58
CA VAL A 13 -15.56 2.76 0.62
C VAL A 13 -14.91 3.04 -0.73
N PHE A 14 -13.73 3.67 -0.72
CA PHE A 14 -12.98 3.95 -1.95
C PHE A 14 -12.65 2.66 -2.71
N ASP A 15 -12.14 1.65 -2.00
CA ASP A 15 -11.80 0.35 -2.56
C ASP A 15 -13.02 -0.42 -3.08
N ALA A 16 -14.14 -0.41 -2.34
CA ALA A 16 -15.39 -1.05 -2.75
C ALA A 16 -15.97 -0.46 -4.05
N ASN A 17 -15.58 0.77 -4.40
CA ASN A 17 -15.97 1.44 -5.65
C ASN A 17 -14.90 1.37 -6.75
N GLY A 18 -13.92 0.46 -6.62
CA GLY A 18 -12.87 0.27 -7.63
C GLY A 18 -11.77 1.34 -7.60
N GLY A 19 -11.63 2.04 -6.48
CA GLY A 19 -10.58 3.02 -6.27
C GLY A 19 -9.18 2.43 -6.42
N ARG A 20 -8.26 3.23 -6.96
CA ARG A 20 -6.84 2.90 -7.09
C ARG A 20 -6.04 3.87 -6.25
N PHE A 21 -5.07 3.39 -5.47
CA PHE A 21 -4.28 4.22 -4.58
C PHE A 21 -2.78 3.98 -4.79
N GLY A 22 -1.98 5.00 -4.53
CA GLY A 22 -0.53 4.90 -4.35
C GLY A 22 -0.15 5.40 -2.95
N VAL A 23 1.13 5.30 -2.60
CA VAL A 23 1.68 5.92 -1.38
C VAL A 23 2.81 6.89 -1.75
N GLY A 24 2.99 7.92 -0.95
CA GLY A 24 4.08 8.88 -1.07
C GLY A 24 4.48 9.36 0.31
N SER A 25 5.78 9.62 0.50
CA SER A 25 6.34 10.04 1.79
C SER A 25 6.03 11.49 2.16
N ASP A 26 5.51 12.27 1.21
CA ASP A 26 5.06 13.66 1.36
C ASP A 26 6.08 14.53 2.11
N SER A 27 5.87 14.81 3.40
CA SER A 27 6.77 15.64 4.22
C SER A 27 8.18 15.03 4.41
N ASN A 28 8.38 13.75 4.09
CA ASN A 28 9.62 13.00 4.25
C ASN A 28 10.07 12.84 5.71
N VAL A 29 9.17 12.99 6.69
CA VAL A 29 9.50 12.82 8.11
C VAL A 29 9.99 11.40 8.44
N LEU A 30 9.50 10.40 7.71
CA LEU A 30 9.91 8.99 7.78
C LEU A 30 9.82 8.38 6.38
N ILE A 31 10.86 7.66 5.94
CA ILE A 31 10.91 7.04 4.62
C ILE A 31 10.87 5.52 4.77
N GLY A 32 9.75 4.91 4.39
CA GLY A 32 9.61 3.46 4.40
C GLY A 32 8.31 2.97 3.77
N ILE A 33 8.42 2.04 2.81
CA ILE A 33 7.25 1.40 2.18
C ILE A 33 6.41 0.68 3.23
N GLY A 34 7.08 -0.08 4.12
CA GLY A 34 6.42 -0.79 5.20
C GLY A 34 5.72 0.14 6.18
N ASP A 35 6.27 1.34 6.43
CA ASP A 35 5.70 2.33 7.33
C ASP A 35 4.40 2.92 6.77
N GLU A 36 4.41 3.35 5.50
CA GLU A 36 3.22 3.90 4.84
C GLU A 36 2.08 2.88 4.75
N LEU A 37 2.37 1.67 4.26
CA LEU A 37 1.35 0.63 4.10
C LEU A 37 0.80 0.17 5.46
N ARG A 38 1.66 0.07 6.48
CA ARG A 38 1.24 -0.26 7.84
C ARG A 38 0.35 0.83 8.42
N GLN A 39 0.72 2.10 8.26
CA GLN A 39 -0.07 3.23 8.75
C GLN A 39 -1.44 3.30 8.05
N TYR A 40 -1.47 3.05 6.74
CA TYR A 40 -2.71 3.02 5.97
C TYR A 40 -3.69 1.98 6.53
N GLU A 41 -3.27 0.72 6.68
CA GLU A 41 -4.11 -0.32 7.30
C GLU A 41 -4.44 -0.03 8.77
N TYR A 42 -3.45 0.40 9.57
CA TYR A 42 -3.66 0.60 11.01
C TYR A 42 -4.66 1.73 11.30
N SER A 43 -4.66 2.79 10.49
CA SER A 43 -5.68 3.84 10.59
C SER A 43 -7.09 3.27 10.42
N GLN A 44 -7.29 2.36 9.45
CA GLN A 44 -8.58 1.69 9.23
C GLN A 44 -8.93 0.73 10.37
N ARG A 45 -7.95 -0.02 10.89
CA ARG A 45 -8.16 -0.88 12.06
C ARG A 45 -8.66 -0.11 13.27
N LEU A 46 -8.04 1.03 13.55
CA LEU A 46 -8.41 1.89 14.67
C LEU A 46 -9.80 2.50 14.48
N LEU A 47 -10.10 3.01 13.28
CA LEU A 47 -11.40 3.59 12.96
C LEU A 47 -12.53 2.55 13.04
N HIS A 48 -12.34 1.36 12.48
CA HIS A 48 -13.37 0.33 12.36
C HIS A 48 -13.37 -0.69 13.50
N ARG A 49 -12.40 -0.62 14.43
CA ARG A 49 -12.17 -1.61 15.49
C ARG A 49 -12.12 -3.06 14.97
N ALA A 50 -11.46 -3.23 13.83
CA ALA A 50 -11.36 -4.50 13.11
C ALA A 50 -9.91 -4.81 12.73
N ARG A 51 -9.65 -6.03 12.28
CA ARG A 51 -8.34 -6.48 11.76
C ARG A 51 -8.48 -6.82 10.28
N ASN A 52 -7.36 -6.74 9.57
CA ASN A 52 -7.27 -7.09 8.15
C ASN A 52 -8.29 -6.31 7.30
N VAL A 53 -8.47 -5.02 7.59
CA VAL A 53 -9.57 -4.20 7.03
C VAL A 53 -9.42 -4.03 5.52
N LEU A 54 -8.18 -3.86 5.05
CA LEU A 54 -7.85 -3.71 3.64
C LEU A 54 -7.35 -5.02 2.99
N ALA A 55 -7.58 -6.17 3.62
CA ALA A 55 -7.35 -7.45 2.96
C ALA A 55 -8.34 -7.63 1.80
N LYS A 56 -7.87 -8.27 0.72
CA LYS A 56 -8.75 -8.76 -0.34
C LYS A 56 -9.13 -10.21 -0.04
N ASN A 57 -10.44 -10.47 0.10
CA ASN A 57 -10.95 -11.78 0.51
C ASN A 57 -10.29 -12.25 1.82
N GLU A 58 -10.08 -13.57 1.96
CA GLU A 58 -9.33 -14.17 3.09
C GLU A 58 -7.79 -14.13 2.89
N GLY A 59 -7.30 -13.22 2.05
CA GLY A 59 -5.88 -13.11 1.71
C GLY A 59 -5.03 -12.30 2.69
N SER A 60 -3.73 -12.21 2.39
CA SER A 60 -2.80 -11.37 3.14
C SER A 60 -3.09 -9.88 2.92
N THR A 61 -3.28 -9.14 4.02
CA THR A 61 -3.37 -7.67 3.98
C THR A 61 -2.12 -7.04 3.37
N GLY A 62 -0.92 -7.52 3.73
CA GLY A 62 0.33 -7.00 3.17
C GLY A 62 0.41 -7.17 1.66
N ARG A 63 -0.08 -8.29 1.14
CA ARG A 63 -0.15 -8.54 -0.31
C ARG A 63 -1.11 -7.58 -0.99
N ALA A 64 -2.33 -7.42 -0.46
CA ALA A 64 -3.34 -6.53 -1.03
C ALA A 64 -2.84 -5.07 -1.09
N LEU A 65 -2.20 -4.60 -0.02
CA LEU A 65 -1.65 -3.25 0.07
C LEU A 65 -0.49 -3.02 -0.90
N PHE A 66 0.45 -3.96 -0.97
CA PHE A 66 1.60 -3.83 -1.86
C PHE A 66 1.19 -3.82 -3.34
N ASP A 67 0.33 -4.77 -3.74
CA ASP A 67 -0.17 -4.84 -5.11
C ASP A 67 -0.98 -3.58 -5.48
N GLY A 68 -1.84 -3.12 -4.57
CA GLY A 68 -2.67 -1.92 -4.78
C GLY A 68 -1.81 -0.66 -4.94
N ALA A 69 -0.86 -0.46 -4.03
CA ALA A 69 0.05 0.69 -4.05
C ALA A 69 0.96 0.69 -5.28
N LEU A 70 1.48 -0.47 -5.69
CA LEU A 70 2.29 -0.62 -6.90
C LEU A 70 1.50 -0.25 -8.15
N ALA A 71 0.30 -0.82 -8.29
CA ALA A 71 -0.55 -0.57 -9.45
C ALA A 71 -0.99 0.90 -9.54
N GLY A 72 -1.52 1.45 -8.45
CA GLY A 72 -1.99 2.84 -8.43
C GLY A 72 -0.84 3.86 -8.50
N GLY A 73 0.31 3.56 -7.90
CA GLY A 73 1.52 4.37 -8.01
C GLY A 73 2.04 4.46 -9.44
N ASN A 74 2.15 3.33 -10.14
CA ASN A 74 2.58 3.32 -11.55
C ASN A 74 1.62 4.11 -12.46
N ILE A 75 0.30 4.01 -12.22
CA ILE A 75 -0.69 4.83 -12.92
C ILE A 75 -0.50 6.32 -12.64
N ALA A 76 -0.36 6.70 -11.36
CA ALA A 76 -0.18 8.10 -10.96
C ALA A 76 1.08 8.74 -11.58
N MET A 77 2.12 7.93 -11.80
CA MET A 77 3.37 8.35 -12.43
C MET A 77 3.35 8.33 -13.97
N GLY A 78 2.22 7.99 -14.60
CA GLY A 78 2.12 7.87 -16.06
C GLY A 78 2.90 6.68 -16.64
N ARG A 79 3.20 5.68 -15.79
CA ARG A 79 3.93 4.45 -16.12
C ARG A 79 2.99 3.24 -16.05
N GLU A 80 1.75 3.43 -16.49
CA GLU A 80 0.76 2.34 -16.53
C GLU A 80 1.29 1.19 -17.39
N GLY A 81 1.39 0.00 -16.79
CA GLY A 81 2.01 -1.16 -17.40
C GLY A 81 3.43 -1.45 -16.93
N ASP A 82 4.03 -0.66 -16.04
CA ASP A 82 5.26 -1.08 -15.36
C ASP A 82 4.98 -2.07 -14.21
N GLY A 83 5.99 -2.89 -13.91
CA GLY A 83 5.94 -4.02 -12.98
C GLY A 83 6.84 -5.16 -13.45
N LEU A 84 6.83 -6.29 -12.74
CA LEU A 84 7.59 -7.47 -13.13
C LEU A 84 6.97 -8.18 -14.35
N ARG A 85 7.21 -7.64 -15.53
CA ARG A 85 6.74 -8.19 -16.80
C ARG A 85 7.69 -7.88 -17.95
N GLN A 86 7.57 -8.64 -19.03
CA GLN A 86 8.34 -8.40 -20.25
C GLN A 86 8.00 -7.03 -20.86
N GLY A 87 9.04 -6.27 -21.22
CA GLY A 87 8.92 -4.96 -21.86
C GLY A 87 8.73 -3.77 -20.91
N ALA A 88 8.57 -4.00 -19.60
CA ALA A 88 8.58 -2.95 -18.59
C ALA A 88 10.02 -2.55 -18.21
N SER A 89 10.18 -1.43 -17.51
CA SER A 89 11.47 -1.09 -16.89
C SER A 89 11.92 -2.17 -15.90
N ALA A 90 13.22 -2.34 -15.78
CA ALA A 90 13.85 -3.29 -14.85
C ALA A 90 13.92 -2.74 -13.41
N ASP A 91 12.79 -2.21 -12.91
CA ASP A 91 12.68 -1.59 -11.59
C ASP A 91 12.13 -2.63 -10.61
N PHE A 92 12.98 -3.20 -9.76
CA PHE A 92 12.59 -4.22 -8.80
C PHE A 92 13.48 -4.22 -7.55
N VAL A 93 13.00 -4.87 -6.51
CA VAL A 93 13.70 -5.00 -5.23
C VAL A 93 13.83 -6.48 -4.86
N SER A 94 14.90 -6.81 -4.14
CA SER A 94 15.00 -8.07 -3.41
C SER A 94 14.81 -7.79 -1.92
N LEU A 95 14.32 -8.78 -1.18
CA LEU A 95 14.17 -8.72 0.26
C LEU A 95 15.19 -9.66 0.91
N ASP A 96 15.80 -9.21 2.00
CA ASP A 96 16.46 -10.12 2.93
C ASP A 96 15.38 -10.91 3.68
N VAL A 97 15.46 -12.24 3.58
CA VAL A 97 14.48 -13.18 4.13
C VAL A 97 15.07 -14.09 5.20
N GLU A 98 16.30 -13.81 5.67
CA GLU A 98 16.99 -14.64 6.69
C GLU A 98 16.13 -14.84 7.95
N ARG A 99 15.30 -13.85 8.29
CA ARG A 99 14.46 -13.86 9.50
C ARG A 99 13.01 -14.26 9.27
N LEU A 100 12.61 -14.61 8.05
CA LEU A 100 11.26 -15.11 7.79
C LEU A 100 11.18 -16.60 8.14
N PRO A 101 10.18 -17.04 8.94
CA PRO A 101 9.99 -18.45 9.21
C PRO A 101 9.68 -19.20 7.91
N HIS A 102 10.39 -20.31 7.67
CA HIS A 102 10.14 -21.24 6.56
C HIS A 102 8.84 -22.01 6.72
#